data_AF-W2U4T3-F1
#
_entry.id   AF-W2U4T3-F1
#
_cell.length_a   1.000
_cell.length_b   1.000
_cell.length_c   1.000
_cell.angle_alpha   90.00
_cell.angle_beta   90.00
_cell.angle_gamma   90.00
#
_symmetry.space_group_name_H-M   'P 1'
#
loop_
_entity.id
_entity.type
_entity.pdbx_description
1 polymer ?
#
loop_
_entity_poly.entity_id
_entity_poly.type
_entity_poly.pdbx_seq_one_letter_code
_entity_poly.pdbx_strand_id
1 'polypeptide(L)'
;MDLSPILAQRRSVRRFKPMPIPEGDLEKLLFALQRAPTDASAQLYSAIRVTDPELRDKVAQLSGNQEHIRQAAEFFVFLADVHRLERLLAHRGERMAFWPKTALHFALLDAGLAASYLALTAEALGYGVCFIGGVLNGVEELINLLELPRGVIPAVGLAVGVPDEEGPPRPRLPRSLVVHENRYRPYSPEDLEAAFQAMAPYSRVGDWGRVLRRYFAQGGTMEERERPYGRAASRQGFDPDLPPGAAFYSLGGLLEEALGEARAVLFRKGEAWLERETEAFRGEGSPGEALLTALRKARGEMKDWP
;
A
#
# COMPACT_ATOMS: atom_id res chain seq x y z
N MET A 1 13.01 13.21 27.06
CA MET A 1 14.17 13.34 26.15
C MET A 1 13.72 14.15 24.94
N ASP A 2 14.56 15.06 24.46
CA ASP A 2 14.29 15.82 23.24
C ASP A 2 14.58 14.93 22.01
N LEU A 3 13.61 14.82 21.10
CA LEU A 3 13.71 14.02 19.87
C LEU A 3 14.24 14.83 18.68
N SER A 4 14.31 16.15 18.81
CA SER A 4 14.71 17.05 17.72
C SER A 4 16.05 16.67 17.08
N PRO A 5 17.11 16.26 17.83
CA PRO A 5 18.36 15.84 17.23
C PRO A 5 18.24 14.59 16.34
N ILE A 6 17.42 13.62 16.76
CA ILE A 6 17.18 12.38 16.00
C ILE A 6 16.43 12.72 14.71
N LEU A 7 15.37 13.52 14.82
CA LEU A 7 14.55 13.94 13.68
C LEU A 7 15.34 14.78 12.66
N ALA A 8 16.25 15.65 13.13
CA ALA A 8 17.08 16.48 12.28
C ALA A 8 18.09 15.68 11.45
N GLN A 9 18.53 14.51 11.94
CA GLN A 9 19.48 13.64 11.25
C GLN A 9 18.81 12.60 10.33
N ARG A 10 17.47 12.54 10.35
CA ARG A 10 16.69 11.50 9.65
C ARG A 10 17.03 11.41 8.16
N ARG A 11 17.46 10.23 7.75
CA ARG A 11 17.64 9.81 6.36
C ARG A 11 17.36 8.32 6.22
N SER A 12 16.92 7.89 5.05
CA SER A 12 16.83 6.44 4.78
C SER A 12 18.23 5.86 4.57
N VAL A 13 18.51 4.75 5.27
CA VAL A 13 19.76 3.97 5.15
C VAL A 13 19.51 2.74 4.27
N ARG A 14 20.31 2.58 3.22
CA ARG A 14 20.21 1.53 2.19
C ARG A 14 21.50 0.72 2.01
N ARG A 15 22.44 0.85 2.93
CA ARG A 15 23.59 -0.06 3.10
C ARG A 15 23.71 -0.38 4.57
N PHE A 16 23.78 -1.66 4.89
CA PHE A 16 23.81 -2.15 6.26
C PHE A 16 25.02 -3.04 6.49
N LYS A 17 25.61 -2.93 7.68
CA LYS A 17 26.67 -3.84 8.10
C LYS A 17 26.06 -5.22 8.40
N PRO A 18 26.79 -6.33 8.19
CA PRO A 18 26.33 -7.68 8.49
C PRO A 18 26.39 -7.95 10.01
N MET A 19 25.65 -7.17 10.79
CA MET A 19 25.57 -7.26 12.25
C MET A 19 24.10 -7.40 12.67
N PRO A 20 23.78 -8.37 13.54
CA PRO A 20 22.43 -8.54 14.04
C PRO A 20 22.05 -7.39 15.00
N ILE A 21 20.75 -7.18 15.18
CA ILE A 21 20.23 -6.34 16.26
C ILE A 21 20.21 -7.21 17.54
N PRO A 22 20.80 -6.76 18.65
CA PRO A 22 20.70 -7.46 19.93
C PRO A 22 19.24 -7.66 20.35
N GLU A 23 18.93 -8.82 20.94
CA GLU A 23 17.56 -9.19 21.34
C GLU A 23 16.88 -8.11 22.21
N GLY A 24 17.60 -7.57 23.20
CA GLY A 24 17.06 -6.51 24.07
C GLY A 24 16.72 -5.21 23.34
N ASP A 25 17.34 -4.93 22.20
CA ASP A 25 16.97 -3.78 21.36
C ASP A 25 15.82 -4.14 20.42
N LEU A 26 15.81 -5.35 19.84
CA LEU A 26 14.69 -5.85 19.05
C LEU A 26 13.38 -5.81 19.86
N GLU A 27 13.39 -6.23 21.12
CA GLU A 27 12.22 -6.16 22.00
C GLU A 27 11.71 -4.72 22.19
N LYS A 28 12.61 -3.73 22.28
CA LYS A 28 12.21 -2.32 22.32
C LYS A 28 11.56 -1.87 21.01
N LEU A 29 12.06 -2.35 19.87
CA LEU A 29 11.47 -2.06 18.55
C LEU A 29 10.06 -2.63 18.43
N LEU A 30 9.88 -3.89 18.83
CA LEU A 30 8.58 -4.56 18.80
C LEU A 30 7.59 -3.94 19.79
N PHE A 31 8.06 -3.58 20.98
CA PHE A 31 7.26 -2.83 21.95
C PHE A 31 6.81 -1.48 21.39
N ALA A 32 7.71 -0.70 20.78
CA ALA A 32 7.36 0.60 20.19
C ALA A 32 6.32 0.46 19.08
N LEU A 33 6.48 -0.52 18.19
CA LEU A 33 5.51 -0.88 17.15
C LEU A 33 4.10 -1.12 17.72
N GLN A 34 3.99 -1.86 18.84
CA GLN A 34 2.70 -2.15 19.47
C GLN A 34 2.10 -0.95 20.20
N ARG A 35 2.90 0.06 20.55
CA ARG A 35 2.46 1.25 21.26
C ARG A 35 2.00 2.39 20.36
N ALA A 36 2.05 2.22 19.04
CA ALA A 36 1.51 3.21 18.11
C ALA A 36 0.01 3.46 18.38
N PRO A 37 -0.47 4.71 18.20
CA PRO A 37 -1.89 5.00 18.32
C PRO A 37 -2.67 4.32 17.19
N THR A 38 -3.92 3.95 17.47
CA THR A 38 -4.78 3.19 16.55
C THR A 38 -6.20 3.72 16.61
N ASP A 39 -6.93 3.62 15.49
CA ASP A 39 -8.35 3.97 15.47
C ASP A 39 -9.17 3.03 16.37
N ALA A 40 -10.02 3.61 17.22
CA ALA A 40 -10.86 2.90 18.18
C ALA A 40 -10.16 1.82 19.05
N SER A 41 -8.82 1.86 19.19
CA SER A 41 -8.01 0.76 19.76
C SER A 41 -8.16 -0.59 19.03
N ALA A 42 -8.67 -0.57 17.79
CA ALA A 42 -8.95 -1.76 16.99
C ALA A 42 -7.68 -2.43 16.45
N GLN A 43 -6.55 -1.70 16.42
CA GLN A 43 -5.24 -2.20 16.00
C GLN A 43 -5.31 -2.87 14.61
N LEU A 44 -5.71 -2.09 13.60
CA LEU A 44 -6.01 -2.57 12.26
C LEU A 44 -4.74 -2.83 11.42
N TYR A 45 -3.75 -3.44 12.03
CA TYR A 45 -2.46 -3.73 11.44
C TYR A 45 -1.85 -5.04 11.95
N SER A 46 -0.99 -5.59 11.11
CA SER A 46 -0.08 -6.69 11.43
C SER A 46 1.30 -6.38 10.88
N ALA A 47 2.33 -7.05 11.39
CA ALA A 47 3.67 -6.99 10.81
C ALA A 47 4.24 -8.40 10.71
N ILE A 48 4.73 -8.78 9.53
CA ILE A 48 5.47 -10.02 9.32
C ILE A 48 6.95 -9.68 9.41
N ARG A 49 7.65 -10.25 10.40
CA ARG A 49 9.12 -10.25 10.49
C ARG A 49 9.66 -11.35 9.57
N VAL A 50 10.38 -10.97 8.52
CA VAL A 50 10.90 -11.92 7.52
C VAL A 50 12.32 -12.32 7.90
N THR A 51 12.45 -13.41 8.66
CA THR A 51 13.74 -13.93 9.14
C THR A 51 14.34 -15.02 8.23
N ASP A 52 13.50 -15.72 7.46
CA ASP A 52 13.93 -16.73 6.49
C ASP A 52 14.64 -16.05 5.30
N PRO A 53 15.93 -16.36 5.04
CA PRO A 53 16.69 -15.75 3.94
C PRO A 53 16.11 -16.01 2.54
N GLU A 54 15.53 -17.19 2.28
CA GLU A 54 14.95 -17.53 0.98
C GLU A 54 13.65 -16.76 0.76
N LEU A 55 12.80 -16.68 1.79
CA LEU A 55 11.60 -15.86 1.76
C LEU A 55 11.97 -14.38 1.56
N ARG A 56 13.00 -13.92 2.27
CA ARG A 56 13.49 -12.53 2.20
C ARG A 56 14.02 -12.17 0.82
N ASP A 57 14.72 -13.09 0.15
CA ASP A 57 15.16 -12.90 -1.22
C ASP A 57 13.96 -12.76 -2.19
N LYS A 58 12.97 -13.66 -2.09
CA LYS A 58 11.74 -13.58 -2.90
C LYS A 58 10.99 -12.26 -2.69
N VAL A 59 10.83 -11.83 -1.44
CA VAL A 59 10.22 -10.54 -1.12
C VAL A 59 11.02 -9.38 -1.72
N ALA A 60 12.36 -9.44 -1.69
CA ALA A 60 13.21 -8.43 -2.28
C ALA A 60 13.02 -8.36 -3.81
N GLN A 61 12.98 -9.50 -4.51
CA GLN A 61 12.73 -9.58 -5.95
C GLN A 61 11.39 -8.93 -6.32
N LEU A 62 10.31 -9.29 -5.62
CA LEU A 62 8.97 -8.71 -5.81
C LEU A 62 8.89 -7.22 -5.42
N SER A 63 9.83 -6.74 -4.61
CA SER A 63 9.89 -5.34 -4.16
C SER A 63 10.83 -4.47 -4.99
N GLY A 64 11.10 -4.83 -6.25
CA GLY A 64 12.01 -4.10 -7.14
C GLY A 64 13.48 -4.46 -6.96
N ASN A 65 13.75 -5.69 -6.50
CA ASN A 65 15.09 -6.26 -6.29
C ASN A 65 16.03 -5.37 -5.45
N GLN A 66 15.50 -4.78 -4.38
CA GLN A 66 16.22 -3.82 -3.56
C GLN A 66 17.16 -4.52 -2.56
N GLU A 67 18.47 -4.36 -2.77
CA GLU A 67 19.50 -5.13 -2.02
C GLU A 67 19.48 -4.91 -0.50
N HIS A 68 19.09 -3.72 -0.06
CA HIS A 68 18.99 -3.39 1.36
C HIS A 68 17.87 -4.15 2.09
N ILE A 69 16.92 -4.75 1.36
CA ILE A 69 15.99 -5.72 1.94
C ILE A 69 16.75 -6.95 2.40
N ARG A 70 17.70 -7.46 1.61
CA ARG A 70 18.53 -8.64 1.96
C ARG A 70 19.56 -8.34 3.04
N GLN A 71 20.21 -7.19 2.95
CA GLN A 71 21.34 -6.82 3.82
C GLN A 71 20.96 -6.39 5.24
N ALA A 72 19.76 -5.83 5.43
CA ALA A 72 19.35 -5.35 6.75
C ALA A 72 19.40 -6.47 7.80
N ALA A 73 19.63 -6.11 9.06
CA ALA A 73 19.54 -7.08 10.15
C ALA A 73 18.09 -7.61 10.27
N GLU A 74 17.12 -6.71 10.26
CA GLU A 74 15.70 -7.02 10.37
C GLU A 74 14.93 -6.47 9.18
N PHE A 75 13.94 -7.23 8.71
CA PHE A 75 13.01 -6.77 7.69
C PHE A 75 11.58 -7.12 8.08
N PHE A 76 10.71 -6.11 8.03
CA PHE A 76 9.29 -6.24 8.33
C PHE A 76 8.45 -5.88 7.12
N VAL A 77 7.37 -6.61 6.89
CA VAL A 77 6.27 -6.20 6.01
C VAL A 77 5.09 -5.81 6.89
N PHE A 78 4.77 -4.53 6.94
CA PHE A 78 3.60 -4.02 7.63
C PHE A 78 2.37 -4.16 6.74
N LEU A 79 1.28 -4.59 7.36
CA LEU A 79 0.04 -4.98 6.70
C LEU A 79 -1.09 -4.12 7.25
N ALA A 80 -1.93 -3.60 6.36
CA ALA A 80 -3.29 -3.20 6.72
C ALA A 80 -4.08 -4.49 7.00
N ASP A 81 -4.64 -4.64 8.20
CA ASP A 81 -5.25 -5.90 8.67
C ASP A 81 -6.57 -5.62 9.41
N VAL A 82 -7.69 -5.92 8.75
CA VAL A 82 -9.02 -5.96 9.38
C VAL A 82 -9.52 -7.39 9.58
N HIS A 83 -8.74 -8.37 9.14
CA HIS A 83 -9.05 -9.78 9.31
C HIS A 83 -9.13 -10.12 10.80
N ARG A 84 -8.17 -9.66 11.61
CA ARG A 84 -8.18 -9.89 13.06
C ARG A 84 -9.45 -9.37 13.71
N LEU A 85 -9.89 -8.17 13.34
CA LEU A 85 -11.13 -7.57 13.84
C LEU A 85 -12.36 -8.41 13.47
N GLU A 86 -12.47 -8.83 12.21
CA GLU A 86 -13.56 -9.71 11.75
C GLU A 86 -13.61 -11.00 12.57
N ARG A 87 -12.45 -11.62 12.82
CA ARG A 87 -12.35 -12.85 13.64
C ARG A 87 -12.76 -12.62 15.09
N LEU A 88 -12.40 -11.49 15.68
CA LEU A 88 -12.78 -11.12 17.06
C LEU A 88 -14.29 -10.93 17.20
N LEU A 89 -14.94 -10.24 16.24
CA LEU A 89 -16.39 -10.07 16.21
C LEU A 89 -17.10 -11.42 16.04
N ALA A 90 -16.66 -12.23 15.05
CA ALA A 90 -17.23 -13.55 14.80
C ALA A 90 -17.11 -14.48 16.00
N HIS A 91 -16.00 -14.42 16.75
CA HIS A 91 -15.82 -15.19 17.98
C HIS A 91 -16.85 -14.84 19.07
N ARG A 92 -17.45 -13.65 19.01
CA ARG A 92 -18.53 -13.21 19.89
C ARG A 92 -19.93 -13.35 19.28
N GLY A 93 -20.04 -14.03 18.14
CA GLY A 93 -21.31 -14.22 17.42
C GLY A 93 -21.75 -12.99 16.61
N GLU A 94 -20.90 -11.98 16.49
CA GLU A 94 -21.18 -10.76 15.74
C GLU A 94 -20.68 -10.87 14.30
N ARG A 95 -21.33 -10.12 13.40
CA ARG A 95 -20.88 -10.01 12.00
C ARG A 95 -20.32 -8.62 11.75
N MET A 96 -19.11 -8.55 11.18
CA MET A 96 -18.53 -7.28 10.77
C MET A 96 -19.42 -6.60 9.71
N ALA A 97 -19.70 -5.31 9.90
CA ALA A 97 -20.39 -4.49 8.90
C ALA A 97 -19.55 -4.38 7.61
N PHE A 98 -20.17 -3.95 6.52
CA PHE A 98 -19.48 -3.72 5.25
C PHE A 98 -19.04 -2.25 5.10
N TRP A 99 -17.73 -2.00 5.21
CA TRP A 99 -17.13 -0.64 5.15
C TRP A 99 -15.72 -0.67 4.50
N PRO A 100 -15.56 -1.25 3.30
CA PRO A 100 -14.25 -1.64 2.76
C PRO A 100 -13.28 -0.47 2.51
N LYS A 101 -13.76 0.66 1.96
CA LYS A 101 -12.92 1.85 1.70
C LYS A 101 -12.44 2.49 3.02
N THR A 102 -13.34 2.59 3.99
CA THR A 102 -13.02 3.10 5.34
C THR A 102 -12.09 2.15 6.10
N ALA A 103 -12.29 0.84 5.95
CA ALA A 103 -11.43 -0.20 6.50
C ALA A 103 -10.00 -0.07 6.02
N LEU A 104 -9.82 0.00 4.71
CA LEU A 104 -8.49 0.15 4.12
C LEU A 104 -7.81 1.46 4.58
N HIS A 105 -8.56 2.57 4.64
CA HIS A 105 -8.03 3.87 5.08
C HIS A 105 -7.43 3.81 6.48
N PHE A 106 -8.20 3.34 7.47
CA PHE A 106 -7.71 3.27 8.85
C PHE A 106 -6.63 2.21 9.03
N ALA A 107 -6.75 1.06 8.36
CA ALA A 107 -5.76 0.00 8.44
C ALA A 107 -4.39 0.42 7.86
N LEU A 108 -4.37 1.19 6.77
CA LEU A 108 -3.14 1.76 6.22
C LEU A 108 -2.53 2.82 7.14
N LEU A 109 -3.36 3.65 7.78
CA LEU A 109 -2.90 4.64 8.76
C LEU A 109 -2.26 3.96 9.97
N ASP A 110 -2.95 3.00 10.57
CA ASP A 110 -2.45 2.22 11.72
C ASP A 110 -1.13 1.51 11.39
N ALA A 111 -1.04 0.85 10.23
CA ALA A 111 0.18 0.19 9.78
C ALA A 111 1.35 1.17 9.59
N GLY A 112 1.09 2.35 9.01
CA GLY A 112 2.09 3.41 8.83
C GLY A 112 2.57 4.01 10.15
N LEU A 113 1.66 4.19 11.12
CA LEU A 113 1.99 4.67 12.47
C LEU A 113 2.84 3.65 13.23
N ALA A 114 2.45 2.37 13.21
CA ALA A 114 3.20 1.27 13.81
C ALA A 114 4.61 1.17 13.25
N ALA A 115 4.76 1.26 11.93
CA ALA A 115 6.06 1.28 11.25
C ALA A 115 6.89 2.52 11.63
N SER A 116 6.25 3.68 11.78
CA SER A 116 6.94 4.92 12.16
C SER A 116 7.42 4.91 13.60
N TYR A 117 6.66 4.31 14.53
CA TYR A 117 7.09 4.13 15.91
C TYR A 117 8.30 3.21 15.99
N LEU A 118 8.26 2.06 15.30
CA LEU A 118 9.43 1.18 15.20
C LEU A 118 10.65 1.92 14.65
N ALA A 119 10.46 2.64 13.53
CA ALA A 119 11.53 3.35 12.86
C ALA A 119 12.16 4.44 13.74
N LEU A 120 11.34 5.24 14.43
CA LEU A 120 11.83 6.29 15.33
C LEU A 120 12.61 5.71 16.52
N THR A 121 12.14 4.61 17.11
CA THR A 121 12.86 3.92 18.17
C THR A 121 14.17 3.32 17.66
N ALA A 122 14.19 2.75 16.45
CA ALA A 122 15.42 2.26 15.83
C ALA A 122 16.43 3.39 15.61
N GLU A 123 16.01 4.52 15.06
CA GLU A 123 16.86 5.71 14.87
C GLU A 123 17.38 6.25 16.22
N ALA A 124 16.54 6.26 17.27
CA ALA A 124 16.93 6.68 18.62
C ALA A 124 17.98 5.77 19.27
N LEU A 125 17.99 4.48 18.92
CA LEU A 125 18.99 3.51 19.36
C LEU A 125 20.26 3.51 18.48
N GLY A 126 20.30 4.34 17.43
CA GLY A 126 21.45 4.47 16.52
C GLY A 126 21.42 3.56 15.30
N TYR A 127 20.31 2.85 15.06
CA TYR A 127 20.13 2.04 13.85
C TYR A 127 19.69 2.89 12.65
N GLY A 128 19.98 2.39 11.45
CA GLY A 128 19.46 2.92 10.20
C GLY A 128 18.17 2.24 9.80
N VAL A 129 17.30 2.98 9.12
CA VAL A 129 16.02 2.45 8.61
C VAL A 129 15.76 2.84 7.16
N CYS A 130 15.02 2.02 6.42
CA CYS A 130 14.46 2.41 5.12
C CYS A 130 13.08 1.80 4.92
N PHE A 131 12.10 2.67 4.67
CA PHE A 131 10.76 2.27 4.24
C PHE A 131 10.79 1.82 2.79
N ILE A 132 10.10 0.72 2.51
CA ILE A 132 10.08 0.03 1.22
C ILE A 132 8.65 0.09 0.68
N GLY A 133 8.33 1.16 -0.05
CA GLY A 133 7.11 1.23 -0.85
C GLY A 133 7.16 0.33 -2.10
N GLY A 134 8.28 -0.36 -2.34
CA GLY A 134 8.44 -1.36 -3.39
C GLY A 134 7.57 -2.60 -3.18
N VAL A 135 7.08 -2.85 -1.96
CA VAL A 135 6.14 -3.96 -1.67
C VAL A 135 4.83 -3.88 -2.45
N LEU A 136 4.55 -2.73 -3.08
CA LEU A 136 3.41 -2.57 -3.99
C LEU A 136 3.69 -2.98 -5.44
N ASN A 137 4.96 -3.24 -5.80
CA ASN A 137 5.33 -3.61 -7.19
C ASN A 137 4.79 -5.01 -7.56
N GLY A 138 4.96 -6.00 -6.68
CA GLY A 138 4.47 -7.36 -6.84
C GLY A 138 3.46 -7.72 -5.75
N VAL A 139 2.46 -6.84 -5.54
CA VAL A 139 1.52 -6.93 -4.41
C VAL A 139 0.64 -8.19 -4.46
N GLU A 140 0.22 -8.61 -5.66
CA GLU A 140 -0.60 -9.82 -5.85
C GLU A 140 0.20 -11.09 -5.51
N GLU A 141 1.46 -11.13 -5.95
CA GLU A 141 2.40 -12.20 -5.65
C GLU A 141 2.80 -12.22 -4.18
N LEU A 142 2.99 -11.05 -3.55
CA LEU A 142 3.30 -10.95 -2.13
C LEU A 142 2.15 -11.44 -1.25
N ILE A 143 0.90 -11.18 -1.63
CA ILE A 143 -0.28 -11.75 -0.96
C ILE A 143 -0.21 -13.28 -0.96
N ASN A 144 0.18 -13.89 -2.09
CA ASN A 144 0.32 -15.34 -2.18
C ASN A 144 1.53 -15.84 -1.38
N LEU A 145 2.68 -15.21 -1.55
CA LEU A 145 3.96 -15.61 -0.96
C LEU A 145 3.92 -15.56 0.58
N LEU A 146 3.21 -14.58 1.14
CA LEU A 146 3.05 -14.40 2.58
C LEU A 146 1.75 -15.00 3.12
N GLU A 147 1.00 -15.72 2.27
CA GLU A 147 -0.24 -16.40 2.63
C GLU A 147 -1.29 -15.48 3.30
N LEU A 148 -1.44 -14.26 2.79
CA LEU A 148 -2.27 -13.24 3.43
C LEU A 148 -3.77 -13.56 3.24
N PRO A 149 -4.55 -13.67 4.33
CA PRO A 149 -5.98 -13.95 4.23
C PRO A 149 -6.74 -12.69 3.76
N ARG A 150 -8.00 -12.89 3.36
CA ARG A 150 -8.91 -11.78 3.03
C ARG A 150 -8.96 -10.77 4.19
N GLY A 151 -9.01 -9.48 3.86
CA GLY A 151 -8.94 -8.38 4.83
C GLY A 151 -7.52 -7.99 5.24
N VAL A 152 -6.48 -8.53 4.58
CA VAL A 152 -5.08 -8.21 4.85
C VAL A 152 -4.35 -7.82 3.57
N ILE A 153 -3.68 -6.66 3.52
CA ILE A 153 -2.91 -6.24 2.34
C ILE A 153 -1.59 -5.56 2.74
N PRO A 154 -0.48 -5.75 2.00
CA PRO A 154 0.77 -5.05 2.28
C PRO A 154 0.60 -3.53 2.23
N ALA A 155 1.06 -2.84 3.28
CA ALA A 155 1.09 -1.39 3.36
C ALA A 155 2.48 -0.85 3.03
N VAL A 156 3.51 -1.32 3.75
CA VAL A 156 4.89 -0.87 3.55
C VAL A 156 5.89 -1.88 4.13
N GLY A 157 7.05 -2.05 3.49
CA GLY A 157 8.18 -2.76 4.09
C GLY A 157 9.07 -1.85 4.93
N LEU A 158 9.83 -2.39 5.87
CA LEU A 158 10.80 -1.65 6.69
C LEU A 158 12.06 -2.48 6.91
N ALA A 159 13.17 -1.99 6.36
CA ALA A 159 14.51 -2.52 6.61
C ALA A 159 15.15 -1.79 7.79
N VAL A 160 15.74 -2.52 8.73
CA VAL A 160 16.41 -1.99 9.93
C VAL A 160 17.76 -2.68 10.12
N GLY A 161 18.81 -1.93 10.44
CA GLY A 161 20.11 -2.50 10.74
C GLY A 161 21.17 -1.45 11.07
N VAL A 162 22.39 -1.90 11.32
CA VAL A 162 23.50 -0.98 11.59
C VAL A 162 23.92 -0.29 10.28
N PRO A 163 23.93 1.05 10.19
CA PRO A 163 24.30 1.74 8.96
C PRO A 163 25.72 1.43 8.48
N ASP A 164 25.87 1.17 7.20
CA ASP A 164 27.16 1.11 6.48
C ASP A 164 27.27 2.24 5.43
N GLU A 165 26.58 3.34 5.72
CA GLU A 165 26.68 4.55 4.93
C GLU A 165 26.44 5.81 5.74
N GLU A 166 27.13 6.85 5.30
CA GLU A 166 26.93 8.21 5.77
C GLU A 166 26.26 9.06 4.68
N GLY A 167 25.64 10.14 5.11
CA GLY A 167 25.01 11.08 4.21
C GLY A 167 24.29 12.18 4.97
N PRO A 168 24.04 13.32 4.33
CA PRO A 168 23.28 14.39 4.95
C PRO A 168 21.82 13.95 5.20
N PRO A 169 21.13 14.62 6.13
CA PRO A 169 19.69 14.47 6.26
C PRO A 169 19.02 14.85 4.93
N ARG A 170 17.85 14.25 4.68
CA ARG A 170 17.11 14.54 3.45
C ARG A 170 16.50 15.95 3.55
N PRO A 171 16.56 16.79 2.49
CA PRO A 171 15.86 18.07 2.49
C PRO A 171 14.33 17.87 2.62
N ARG A 172 13.63 18.94 2.99
CA ARG A 172 12.17 18.98 3.11
C ARG A 172 11.63 20.20 2.39
N LEU A 173 10.36 20.11 1.99
CA LEU A 173 9.61 21.27 1.51
C LEU A 173 9.60 22.38 2.58
N PRO A 174 9.57 23.65 2.17
CA PRO A 174 9.29 24.75 3.07
C PRO A 174 8.02 24.50 3.89
N ARG A 175 8.05 24.85 5.18
CA ARG A 175 6.95 24.58 6.12
C ARG A 175 5.62 25.15 5.65
N SER A 176 5.64 26.33 5.02
CA SER A 176 4.47 27.03 4.46
C SER A 176 3.78 26.29 3.30
N LEU A 177 4.40 25.23 2.76
CA LEU A 177 3.80 24.34 1.75
C LEU A 177 3.19 23.08 2.36
N VAL A 178 3.42 22.82 3.64
CA VAL A 178 2.99 21.59 4.31
C VAL A 178 2.00 21.91 5.44
N VAL A 179 2.27 22.94 6.21
CA VAL A 179 1.46 23.36 7.36
C VAL A 179 0.66 24.59 6.95
N HIS A 180 -0.66 24.44 7.03
CA HIS A 180 -1.65 25.48 6.72
C HIS A 180 -2.38 25.87 7.99
N GLU A 181 -2.57 27.16 8.22
CA GLU A 181 -3.27 27.66 9.41
C GLU A 181 -4.76 27.86 9.10
N ASN A 182 -5.63 27.18 9.84
CA ASN A 182 -7.10 27.20 9.73
C ASN A 182 -7.69 26.65 8.42
N ARG A 183 -7.14 27.00 7.25
CA ARG A 183 -7.64 26.61 5.92
C ARG A 183 -6.49 26.31 4.98
N TYR A 184 -6.75 25.43 4.02
CA TYR A 184 -5.79 25.14 2.94
C TYR A 184 -5.55 26.40 2.09
N ARG A 185 -4.28 26.76 1.93
CA ARG A 185 -3.84 27.88 1.10
C ARG A 185 -3.43 27.37 -0.28
N PRO A 186 -4.00 27.90 -1.38
CA PRO A 186 -3.50 27.64 -2.73
C PRO A 186 -2.03 28.09 -2.88
N TYR A 187 -1.23 27.34 -3.62
CA TYR A 187 0.18 27.66 -3.88
C TYR A 187 0.33 28.65 -5.05
N SER A 188 1.15 29.67 -4.87
CA SER A 188 1.59 30.56 -5.95
C SER A 188 2.70 29.90 -6.80
N PRO A 189 2.98 30.37 -8.02
CA PRO A 189 4.16 29.92 -8.76
C PRO A 189 5.47 30.07 -7.97
N GLU A 190 5.61 31.13 -7.18
CA GLU A 190 6.78 31.38 -6.34
C GLU A 190 6.93 30.35 -5.21
N ASP A 191 5.82 29.94 -4.59
CA ASP A 191 5.79 28.86 -3.61
C ASP A 191 6.31 27.54 -4.21
N LEU A 192 5.87 27.23 -5.44
CA LEU A 192 6.26 26.01 -6.14
C LEU A 192 7.74 26.04 -6.56
N GLU A 193 8.26 27.18 -6.99
CA GLU A 193 9.69 27.33 -7.29
C GLU A 193 10.55 27.20 -6.03
N ALA A 194 10.12 27.79 -4.90
CA ALA A 194 10.79 27.62 -3.62
C ALA A 194 10.81 26.14 -3.17
N ALA A 195 9.80 25.34 -3.51
CA ALA A 195 9.79 23.90 -3.28
C ALA A 195 10.92 23.20 -4.04
N PHE A 196 11.06 23.48 -5.34
CA PHE A 196 12.10 22.89 -6.19
C PHE A 196 13.49 23.29 -5.71
N GLN A 197 13.70 24.55 -5.35
CA GLN A 197 14.96 25.05 -4.82
C GLN A 197 15.33 24.35 -3.50
N ALA A 198 14.38 24.25 -2.56
CA ALA A 198 14.60 23.58 -1.28
C ALA A 198 14.92 22.09 -1.44
N MET A 199 14.29 21.43 -2.42
CA MET A 199 14.48 20.00 -2.68
C MET A 199 15.62 19.67 -3.64
N ALA A 200 16.25 20.65 -4.29
CA ALA A 200 17.35 20.44 -5.23
C ALA A 200 18.46 19.50 -4.68
N PRO A 201 18.91 19.61 -3.40
CA PRO A 201 19.93 18.72 -2.85
C PRO A 201 19.50 17.23 -2.75
N TYR A 202 18.23 16.91 -2.95
CA TYR A 202 17.73 15.53 -2.90
C TYR A 202 18.35 14.66 -3.99
N SER A 203 18.55 15.21 -5.19
CA SER A 203 19.13 14.52 -6.34
C SER A 203 20.55 15.00 -6.57
N ARG A 204 21.44 14.10 -7.01
CA ARG A 204 22.87 14.44 -7.25
C ARG A 204 23.05 15.55 -8.29
N VAL A 205 22.09 15.70 -9.20
CA VAL A 205 22.13 16.67 -10.30
C VAL A 205 21.33 17.94 -9.99
N GLY A 206 20.80 18.10 -8.78
CA GLY A 206 20.03 19.29 -8.40
C GLY A 206 18.60 19.34 -8.94
N ASP A 207 18.19 18.40 -9.81
CA ASP A 207 16.85 18.35 -10.40
C ASP A 207 15.97 17.36 -9.63
N TRP A 208 15.15 17.87 -8.70
CA TRP A 208 14.11 17.07 -8.03
C TRP A 208 12.92 16.76 -8.96
N GLY A 209 12.65 17.62 -9.95
CA GLY A 209 11.62 17.42 -10.96
C GLY A 209 11.81 16.15 -11.76
N ARG A 210 13.06 15.75 -12.06
CA ARG A 210 13.34 14.45 -12.68
C ARG A 210 12.87 13.27 -11.83
N VAL A 211 12.99 13.38 -10.50
CA VAL A 211 12.49 12.34 -9.57
C VAL A 211 10.97 12.32 -9.59
N LEU A 212 10.33 13.49 -9.49
CA LEU A 212 8.87 13.58 -9.55
C LEU A 212 8.32 13.01 -10.86
N ARG A 213 8.92 13.36 -12.01
CA ARG A 213 8.50 12.84 -13.32
C ARG A 213 8.58 11.32 -13.38
N ARG A 214 9.67 10.73 -12.88
CA ARG A 214 9.84 9.26 -12.87
C ARG A 214 8.74 8.54 -12.08
N TYR A 215 8.27 9.13 -10.98
CA TYR A 215 7.33 8.47 -10.09
C TYR A 215 5.86 8.85 -10.36
N PHE A 216 5.59 10.13 -10.51
CA PHE A 216 4.24 10.71 -10.36
C PHE A 216 3.71 11.43 -11.60
N ALA A 217 4.54 11.67 -12.64
CA ALA A 217 4.00 12.15 -13.91
C ALA A 217 3.37 11.00 -14.70
N GLN A 218 2.63 11.34 -15.75
CA GLN A 218 2.07 10.37 -16.70
C GLN A 218 3.15 9.42 -17.23
N GLY A 219 2.88 8.11 -17.20
CA GLY A 219 3.83 7.05 -17.53
C GLY A 219 4.88 6.80 -16.45
N GLY A 220 4.70 7.37 -15.25
CA GLY A 220 5.57 7.13 -14.10
C GLY A 220 5.24 5.84 -13.35
N THR A 221 6.18 5.38 -12.53
CA THR A 221 6.06 4.08 -11.83
C THR A 221 4.89 3.95 -10.86
N MET A 222 4.27 5.05 -10.40
CA MET A 222 3.06 4.96 -9.57
C MET A 222 1.84 4.57 -10.38
N GLU A 223 1.73 5.03 -11.63
CA GLU A 223 0.64 4.66 -12.53
C GLU A 223 0.65 3.15 -12.85
N GLU A 224 1.85 2.58 -13.02
CA GLU A 224 2.05 1.15 -13.24
C GLU A 224 1.53 0.27 -12.08
N ARG A 225 1.50 0.81 -10.85
CA ARG A 225 1.07 0.10 -9.64
C ARG A 225 -0.44 0.10 -9.45
N GLU A 226 -1.17 1.00 -10.11
CA GLU A 226 -2.58 1.22 -9.85
C GLU A 226 -3.42 -0.02 -10.14
N ARG A 227 -3.19 -0.65 -11.31
CA ARG A 227 -3.99 -1.82 -11.72
C ARG A 227 -3.73 -3.05 -10.82
N PRO A 228 -2.48 -3.47 -10.56
CA PRO A 228 -2.21 -4.56 -9.61
C PRO A 228 -2.75 -4.26 -8.21
N TYR A 229 -2.59 -3.03 -7.73
CA TYR A 229 -3.08 -2.65 -6.40
C TYR A 229 -4.60 -2.71 -6.29
N GLY A 230 -5.35 -2.20 -7.28
CA GLY A 230 -6.81 -2.28 -7.30
C GLY A 230 -7.32 -3.72 -7.34
N ARG A 231 -6.70 -4.59 -8.15
CA ARG A 231 -7.02 -6.04 -8.14
C ARG A 231 -6.73 -6.68 -6.79
N ALA A 232 -5.58 -6.39 -6.19
CA ALA A 232 -5.22 -6.89 -4.87
C ALA A 232 -6.20 -6.40 -3.80
N ALA A 233 -6.59 -5.13 -3.82
CA ALA A 233 -7.58 -4.55 -2.92
C ALA A 233 -8.95 -5.23 -3.09
N SER A 234 -9.43 -5.41 -4.32
CA SER A 234 -10.66 -6.16 -4.62
C SER A 234 -10.60 -7.60 -4.11
N ARG A 235 -9.52 -8.33 -4.43
CA ARG A 235 -9.27 -9.70 -3.95
C ARG A 235 -9.32 -9.79 -2.42
N GLN A 236 -8.72 -8.83 -1.72
CA GLN A 236 -8.70 -8.79 -0.26
C GLN A 236 -9.99 -8.19 0.35
N GLY A 237 -10.98 -7.81 -0.46
CA GLY A 237 -12.29 -7.35 0.00
C GLY A 237 -12.36 -5.86 0.37
N PHE A 238 -11.41 -5.06 -0.11
CA PHE A 238 -11.36 -3.60 0.10
C PHE A 238 -11.99 -2.79 -1.04
N ASP A 239 -12.50 -3.45 -2.09
CA ASP A 239 -13.28 -2.82 -3.16
C ASP A 239 -14.79 -3.06 -2.92
N PRO A 240 -15.63 -2.02 -2.88
CA PRO A 240 -17.09 -2.16 -2.73
C PRO A 240 -17.81 -2.44 -4.05
N ASP A 241 -17.19 -2.12 -5.18
CA ASP A 241 -17.80 -2.06 -6.49
C ASP A 241 -17.49 -3.31 -7.33
N LEU A 242 -16.43 -4.05 -6.98
CA LEU A 242 -16.02 -5.29 -7.64
C LEU A 242 -16.09 -6.52 -6.72
N PRO A 243 -16.55 -7.67 -7.23
CA PRO A 243 -16.50 -8.92 -6.46
C PRO A 243 -15.05 -9.35 -6.19
N PRO A 244 -14.79 -10.05 -5.07
CA PRO A 244 -13.47 -10.56 -4.77
C PRO A 244 -12.89 -11.43 -5.89
N GLY A 245 -11.65 -11.13 -6.29
CA GLY A 245 -10.95 -11.88 -7.34
C GLY A 245 -11.34 -11.49 -8.76
N ALA A 246 -12.05 -10.37 -8.95
CA ALA A 246 -12.21 -9.77 -10.27
C ALA A 246 -10.83 -9.51 -10.90
N ALA A 247 -10.68 -9.82 -12.19
CA ALA A 247 -9.47 -9.51 -12.97
C ALA A 247 -9.34 -8.00 -13.28
N PHE A 248 -10.26 -7.19 -12.77
CA PHE A 248 -10.39 -5.77 -13.02
C PHE A 248 -10.02 -5.00 -11.75
N TYR A 249 -9.47 -3.80 -11.92
CA TYR A 249 -9.00 -2.97 -10.80
C TYR A 249 -10.01 -1.87 -10.40
N SER A 250 -11.07 -1.67 -11.21
CA SER A 250 -12.19 -0.79 -10.92
C SER A 250 -13.44 -1.19 -11.72
N LEU A 251 -14.63 -0.76 -11.28
CA LEU A 251 -15.88 -0.94 -12.05
C LEU A 251 -15.81 -0.23 -13.42
N GLY A 252 -15.16 0.93 -13.49
CA GLY A 252 -14.96 1.65 -14.76
C GLY A 252 -14.14 0.83 -15.76
N GLY A 253 -13.06 0.20 -15.31
CA GLY A 253 -12.27 -0.69 -16.17
C GLY A 253 -13.04 -1.94 -16.63
N LEU A 254 -13.89 -2.50 -15.77
CA LEU A 254 -14.80 -3.59 -16.16
C LEU A 254 -15.82 -3.11 -17.22
N LEU A 255 -16.33 -1.88 -17.09
CA LEU A 255 -17.26 -1.30 -18.04
C LEU A 255 -16.62 -0.99 -19.39
N GLU A 256 -15.40 -0.44 -19.39
CA GLU A 256 -14.63 -0.20 -20.62
C GLU A 256 -14.36 -1.51 -21.37
N GLU A 257 -13.97 -2.57 -20.66
CA GLU A 257 -13.79 -3.89 -21.25
C GLU A 257 -15.11 -4.42 -21.84
N ALA A 258 -16.20 -4.31 -21.09
CA ALA A 258 -17.51 -4.75 -21.55
C ALA A 258 -17.97 -3.99 -22.81
N LEU A 259 -17.79 -2.67 -22.86
CA LEU A 259 -18.11 -1.84 -24.02
C LEU A 259 -17.18 -2.08 -25.21
N GLY A 260 -15.98 -2.64 -25.00
CA GLY A 260 -15.11 -3.10 -26.09
C GLY A 260 -15.69 -4.29 -26.88
N GLU A 261 -16.58 -5.06 -26.27
CA GLU A 261 -17.19 -6.27 -26.86
C GLU A 261 -18.72 -6.19 -26.99
N ALA A 262 -19.32 -5.05 -26.64
CA ALA A 262 -20.76 -4.85 -26.57
C ALA A 262 -21.17 -3.53 -27.22
N ARG A 263 -22.36 -3.50 -27.81
CA ARG A 263 -22.97 -2.27 -28.31
C ARG A 263 -23.45 -1.38 -27.16
N ALA A 264 -23.94 -1.99 -26.08
CA ALA A 264 -24.44 -1.29 -24.91
C ALA A 264 -24.31 -2.14 -23.64
N VAL A 265 -24.22 -1.45 -22.51
CA VAL A 265 -24.36 -2.04 -21.17
C VAL A 265 -25.54 -1.35 -20.48
N LEU A 266 -26.54 -2.13 -20.07
CA LEU A 266 -27.73 -1.63 -19.37
C LEU A 266 -27.74 -2.14 -17.93
N PHE A 267 -27.78 -1.21 -16.98
CA PHE A 267 -28.00 -1.55 -15.57
C PHE A 267 -29.47 -1.45 -15.20
N ARG A 268 -29.98 -2.49 -14.54
CA ARG A 268 -31.28 -2.50 -13.87
C ARG A 268 -31.06 -2.80 -12.38
N LYS A 269 -32.06 -2.55 -11.55
CA LYS A 269 -31.94 -2.82 -10.11
C LYS A 269 -31.64 -4.31 -9.89
N GLY A 270 -30.43 -4.62 -9.43
CA GLY A 270 -29.96 -5.98 -9.17
C GLY A 270 -29.45 -6.75 -10.39
N GLU A 271 -29.32 -6.10 -11.56
CA GLU A 271 -28.94 -6.75 -12.80
C GLU A 271 -28.09 -5.85 -13.71
N ALA A 272 -27.29 -6.48 -14.56
CA ALA A 272 -26.61 -5.82 -15.68
C ALA A 272 -26.76 -6.67 -16.93
N TRP A 273 -26.96 -6.00 -18.05
CA TRP A 273 -27.14 -6.59 -19.36
C TRP A 273 -26.03 -6.10 -20.28
N LEU A 274 -25.36 -7.03 -20.94
CA LEU A 274 -24.37 -6.77 -21.98
C LEU A 274 -25.00 -7.12 -23.32
N GLU A 275 -25.27 -6.11 -24.14
CA GLU A 275 -25.93 -6.25 -25.45
C GLU A 275 -24.90 -6.25 -26.57
N ARG A 276 -24.83 -7.34 -27.33
CA ARG A 276 -24.13 -7.45 -28.62
C ARG A 276 -25.12 -7.23 -29.77
N GLU A 277 -24.66 -7.31 -31.02
CA GLU A 277 -25.52 -7.03 -32.18
C GLU A 277 -26.78 -7.91 -32.26
N THR A 278 -26.65 -9.19 -31.92
CA THR A 278 -27.75 -10.18 -32.04
C THR A 278 -28.09 -10.90 -30.73
N GLU A 279 -27.35 -10.64 -29.66
CA GLU A 279 -27.43 -11.39 -28.40
C GLU A 279 -27.35 -10.43 -27.21
N ALA A 280 -27.95 -10.82 -26.08
CA ALA A 280 -27.84 -10.07 -24.83
C ALA A 280 -27.58 -11.04 -23.67
N PHE A 281 -26.63 -10.69 -22.81
CA PHE A 281 -26.19 -11.52 -21.70
C PHE A 281 -26.53 -10.82 -20.38
N ARG A 282 -27.22 -11.55 -19.49
CA ARG A 282 -27.64 -11.03 -18.18
C ARG A 282 -26.76 -11.56 -17.05
N GLY A 283 -26.38 -10.68 -16.15
CA GLY A 283 -25.91 -11.02 -14.81
C GLY A 283 -26.74 -10.37 -13.72
N GLU A 284 -26.58 -10.88 -12.49
CA GLU A 284 -27.34 -10.46 -11.31
C GLU A 284 -26.39 -10.10 -10.16
N GLY A 285 -26.89 -9.29 -9.21
CA GLY A 285 -26.15 -8.88 -8.02
C GLY A 285 -25.88 -7.38 -7.96
N SER A 286 -24.82 -7.00 -7.25
CA SER A 286 -24.30 -5.63 -7.29
C SER A 286 -23.82 -5.26 -8.71
N PRO A 287 -23.69 -3.96 -9.05
CA PRO A 287 -23.32 -3.55 -10.41
C PRO A 287 -22.08 -4.26 -10.97
N GLY A 288 -21.00 -4.39 -10.20
CA GLY A 288 -19.80 -5.10 -10.66
C GLY A 288 -19.97 -6.61 -10.77
N GLU A 289 -20.68 -7.24 -9.82
CA GLU A 289 -21.00 -8.68 -9.89
C GLU A 289 -21.84 -9.00 -11.13
N ALA A 290 -22.90 -8.22 -11.33
CA ALA A 290 -23.83 -8.39 -12.42
C ALA A 290 -23.14 -8.17 -13.77
N LEU A 291 -22.34 -7.12 -13.91
CA LEU A 291 -21.63 -6.84 -15.16
C LEU A 291 -20.54 -7.88 -15.44
N LEU A 292 -19.77 -8.29 -14.43
CA LEU A 292 -18.76 -9.34 -14.58
C LEU A 292 -19.41 -10.66 -15.01
N THR A 293 -20.58 -10.97 -14.44
CA THR A 293 -21.34 -12.17 -14.78
C THR A 293 -21.85 -12.12 -16.22
N ALA A 294 -22.43 -11.00 -16.64
CA ALA A 294 -22.87 -10.79 -18.01
C ALA A 294 -21.70 -10.93 -19.01
N LEU A 295 -20.54 -10.33 -18.71
CA LEU A 295 -19.35 -10.39 -19.55
C LEU A 295 -18.80 -11.81 -19.68
N ARG A 296 -18.70 -12.56 -18.59
CA ARG A 296 -18.26 -13.96 -18.60
C ARG A 296 -19.17 -14.86 -19.42
N LYS A 297 -20.49 -14.64 -19.34
CA LYS A 297 -21.46 -15.34 -20.19
C LYS A 297 -21.28 -15.00 -21.66
N ALA A 298 -21.09 -13.71 -21.98
CA ALA A 298 -20.82 -13.26 -23.34
C ALA A 298 -19.55 -13.90 -23.94
N ARG A 299 -18.57 -14.24 -23.10
CA ARG A 299 -17.32 -14.93 -23.49
C ARG A 299 -17.44 -16.46 -23.49
N GLY A 300 -18.59 -17.02 -23.12
CA GLY A 300 -18.79 -18.47 -23.00
C GLY A 300 -18.05 -19.10 -21.81
N GLU A 301 -17.54 -18.30 -20.88
CA GLU A 301 -16.84 -18.76 -19.67
C GLU A 301 -17.83 -19.30 -18.61
N MET A 302 -19.10 -18.92 -18.72
CA MET A 302 -20.19 -19.40 -17.88
C MET A 302 -21.40 -19.75 -18.75
N LYS A 303 -22.07 -20.86 -18.41
CA LYS A 303 -23.32 -21.25 -19.04
C LYS A 303 -24.46 -20.36 -18.54
N ASP A 304 -25.42 -20.08 -19.41
CA ASP A 304 -26.72 -19.63 -18.94
C ASP A 304 -27.38 -20.75 -18.14
N TRP A 305 -27.85 -20.41 -16.94
CA TRP A 305 -28.70 -21.32 -16.19
C TRP A 305 -30.01 -21.46 -16.98
N PRO A 306 -30.52 -22.69 -17.20
CA PRO A 306 -31.74 -22.92 -17.95
C PRO A 306 -32.96 -22.22 -17.32
#